data_AF-A0A519X3K4-F1
#
_entry.id   AF-A0A519X3K4-F1
#
_cell.length_a   1.000
_cell.length_b   1.000
_cell.length_c   1.000
_cell.angle_alpha   90.00
_cell.angle_beta   90.00
_cell.angle_gamma   90.00
#
_symmetry.space_group_name_H-M   'P 1'
#
loop_
_entity.id
_entity.type
_entity.pdbx_description
1 polymer ?
#
loop_
_entity_poly.entity_id
_entity_poly.type
_entity_poly.pdbx_seq_one_letter_code
_entity_poly.pdbx_strand_id
1 'polypeptide(L)'
;MKRIFSLFIVIVTFLFSCNNSSKQKSPLSKSNASNFVDPDTVQIDRVANRDMMIILSLLPDTIAKSFKWDRRQRFRMRETVEKGGYLVDSNQLFKSDYIFKNNHLDFNTPKGKFLLTTYQIRDGHYVILTVETANALQTVHAYEIYRSSSIDLGLTELLGKYSLMFMNDPSNQSCLGLLYDRNPIFDFIPGEDDRLKIKITNYDEDNAKGCLKGNLLTLKFNRIKMPFEMESITWED
;
A
#
# COMPACT_ATOMS: atom_id res chain seq x y z
N MET A 1 5.11 63.51 16.89
CA MET A 1 5.83 64.48 16.03
C MET A 1 6.10 63.80 14.69
N LYS A 2 5.52 64.33 13.60
CA LYS A 2 5.66 63.85 12.21
C LYS A 2 7.04 64.26 11.64
N ARG A 3 7.76 63.35 10.98
CA ARG A 3 8.73 63.60 9.88
C ARG A 3 8.79 62.31 9.03
N ILE A 4 8.15 62.24 7.86
CA ILE A 4 8.54 62.74 6.52
C ILE A 4 9.62 61.85 5.86
N PHE A 5 9.16 61.16 4.82
CA PHE A 5 9.80 60.80 3.54
C PHE A 5 11.33 60.71 3.46
N SER A 6 11.84 59.59 2.95
CA SER A 6 12.51 59.63 1.64
C SER A 6 12.55 58.26 0.96
N LEU A 7 11.95 58.24 -0.22
CA LEU A 7 12.01 57.19 -1.23
C LEU A 7 13.38 57.28 -1.92
N PHE A 8 14.11 56.18 -2.06
CA PHE A 8 15.17 56.06 -3.08
C PHE A 8 15.13 54.66 -3.68
N ILE A 9 14.56 54.61 -4.89
CA ILE A 9 14.66 53.50 -5.82
C ILE A 9 15.98 53.67 -6.56
N VAL A 10 16.84 52.65 -6.53
CA VAL A 10 17.98 52.55 -7.43
C VAL A 10 17.85 51.24 -8.19
N ILE A 11 17.40 51.37 -9.44
CA ILE A 11 17.42 50.32 -10.46
C ILE A 11 18.82 50.35 -11.08
N VAL A 12 19.57 49.25 -10.98
CA VAL A 12 20.77 49.02 -11.79
C VAL A 12 20.52 47.78 -12.65
N THR A 13 20.17 48.03 -13.91
CA THR A 13 20.18 47.05 -14.98
C THR A 13 21.62 46.87 -15.48
N PHE A 14 22.23 45.71 -15.23
CA PHE A 14 23.43 45.28 -15.97
C PHE A 14 22.98 44.41 -17.14
N LEU A 15 22.93 45.03 -18.33
CA LEU A 15 22.98 44.34 -19.60
C LEU A 15 24.46 44.07 -19.93
N PHE A 16 24.87 42.81 -19.93
CA PHE A 16 26.00 42.37 -20.73
C PHE A 16 25.55 41.28 -21.69
N SER A 17 25.39 41.72 -22.92
CA SER A 17 25.37 40.91 -24.13
C SER A 17 26.80 40.47 -24.44
N CYS A 18 27.01 39.19 -24.77
CA CYS A 18 27.95 38.82 -25.83
C CYS A 18 27.62 37.43 -26.37
N ASN A 19 26.99 37.46 -27.54
CA ASN A 19 26.81 36.39 -28.50
C ASN A 19 28.17 36.08 -29.14
N ASN A 20 28.57 34.81 -29.21
CA ASN A 20 29.64 34.38 -30.12
C ASN A 20 29.30 33.01 -30.71
N SER A 21 28.89 33.06 -31.98
CA SER A 21 28.65 31.93 -32.86
C SER A 21 29.94 31.49 -33.55
N SER A 22 30.34 30.24 -33.37
CA SER A 22 31.23 29.53 -34.29
C SER A 22 30.51 28.29 -34.85
N LYS A 23 30.20 28.31 -36.14
CA LYS A 23 29.77 27.15 -36.93
C LYS A 23 31.02 26.38 -37.40
N GLN A 24 31.10 25.08 -37.12
CA GLN A 24 31.74 24.14 -38.05
C GLN A 24 31.16 22.71 -37.92
N LYS A 25 30.37 22.38 -38.95
CA LYS A 25 30.07 21.08 -39.61
C LYS A 25 30.02 19.76 -38.81
N SER A 26 28.85 19.13 -38.89
CA SER A 26 28.52 17.74 -38.55
C SER A 26 29.48 16.69 -39.14
N PRO A 27 29.47 15.49 -38.55
CA PRO A 27 28.89 14.37 -39.28
C PRO A 27 27.70 13.76 -38.54
N LEU A 28 26.79 13.20 -39.33
CA LEU A 28 25.73 12.29 -38.90
C LEU A 28 26.24 11.30 -37.85
N SER A 29 25.61 11.26 -36.69
CA SER A 29 25.51 10.05 -35.90
C SER A 29 24.09 9.92 -35.40
N LYS A 30 23.37 8.96 -35.96
CA LYS A 30 22.15 8.42 -35.38
C LYS A 30 22.50 7.88 -33.99
N SER A 31 22.15 8.62 -32.95
CA SER A 31 21.82 8.01 -31.67
C SER A 31 20.31 8.13 -31.55
N ASN A 32 19.62 7.12 -32.08
CA ASN A 32 18.31 6.78 -31.56
C ASN A 32 18.53 6.55 -30.06
N ALA A 33 18.09 7.48 -29.22
CA ALA A 33 17.69 7.14 -27.87
C ALA A 33 16.44 6.26 -28.01
N SER A 34 16.67 5.00 -28.42
CA SER A 34 15.70 3.95 -28.21
C SER A 34 15.56 3.89 -26.70
N ASN A 35 14.41 4.34 -26.20
CA ASN A 35 13.93 3.95 -24.89
C ASN A 35 13.82 2.41 -24.91
N PHE A 36 14.92 1.72 -24.62
CA PHE A 36 14.90 0.32 -24.25
C PHE A 36 14.29 0.29 -22.85
N VAL A 37 12.97 0.43 -22.80
CA VAL A 37 12.18 -0.05 -21.68
C VAL A 37 12.36 -1.56 -21.78
N ASP A 38 13.24 -2.11 -20.94
CA ASP A 38 13.36 -3.54 -20.76
C ASP A 38 11.93 -4.08 -20.53
N PRO A 39 11.47 -5.10 -21.29
CA PRO A 39 10.09 -5.59 -21.23
C PRO A 39 9.63 -5.98 -19.81
N ASP A 40 10.56 -6.15 -18.88
CA ASP A 40 10.29 -6.44 -17.48
C ASP A 40 10.32 -5.19 -16.57
N THR A 41 10.21 -3.98 -17.11
CA THR A 41 10.18 -2.75 -16.30
C THR A 41 8.80 -2.15 -16.14
N VAL A 42 8.52 -1.68 -14.92
CA VAL A 42 7.27 -1.00 -14.56
C VAL A 42 7.59 0.39 -14.04
N GLN A 43 6.97 1.41 -14.63
CA GLN A 43 7.16 2.80 -14.23
C GLN A 43 6.48 3.06 -12.88
N ILE A 44 7.20 3.70 -11.96
CA ILE A 44 6.71 4.05 -10.63
C ILE A 44 7.03 5.52 -10.38
N ASP A 45 6.01 6.32 -10.08
CA ASP A 45 6.24 7.68 -9.61
C ASP A 45 6.91 7.64 -8.23
N ARG A 46 8.20 7.98 -8.21
CA ARG A 46 9.04 7.97 -7.01
C ARG A 46 8.52 8.95 -5.95
N VAL A 47 8.05 10.12 -6.35
CA VAL A 47 7.63 11.18 -5.42
C VAL A 47 6.29 10.80 -4.81
N ALA A 48 5.36 10.33 -5.63
CA ALA A 48 4.03 9.93 -5.18
C ALA A 48 4.06 8.68 -4.28
N ASN A 49 5.04 7.78 -4.43
CA ASN A 49 5.06 6.48 -3.75
C ASN A 49 6.26 6.28 -2.79
N ARG A 50 6.82 7.38 -2.28
CA ARG A 50 8.04 7.36 -1.46
C ARG A 50 7.89 6.50 -0.20
N ASP A 51 6.80 6.63 0.53
CA ASP A 51 6.63 5.94 1.81
C ASP A 51 6.42 4.44 1.59
N MET A 52 5.62 4.05 0.60
CA MET A 52 5.46 2.65 0.22
C MET A 52 6.81 1.96 -0.03
N MET A 53 7.72 2.63 -0.74
CA MET A 53 9.05 2.07 -1.01
C MET A 53 9.91 1.91 0.24
N ILE A 54 9.86 2.87 1.15
CA ILE A 54 10.54 2.78 2.44
C ILE A 54 9.96 1.61 3.24
N ILE A 55 8.63 1.56 3.35
CA ILE A 55 7.86 0.53 4.08
C ILE A 55 8.25 -0.87 3.59
N LEU A 56 8.19 -1.12 2.29
CA LEU A 56 8.54 -2.42 1.71
C LEU A 56 9.96 -2.88 2.06
N SER A 57 10.92 -1.95 2.15
CA SER A 57 12.31 -2.27 2.52
C SER A 57 12.50 -2.62 4.00
N LEU A 58 11.54 -2.29 4.85
CA LEU A 58 11.60 -2.51 6.31
C LEU A 58 10.85 -3.76 6.77
N LEU A 59 9.84 -4.20 6.02
CA LEU A 59 9.03 -5.36 6.39
C LEU A 59 9.82 -6.69 6.30
N PRO A 60 9.49 -7.67 7.16
CA PRO A 60 10.15 -8.99 7.18
C PRO A 60 9.80 -9.84 5.96
N ASP A 61 10.57 -10.91 5.71
CA ASP A 61 10.35 -11.84 4.58
C ASP A 61 9.04 -12.61 4.68
N THR A 62 8.42 -12.64 5.86
CA THR A 62 7.16 -13.36 6.12
C THR A 62 5.99 -12.79 5.34
N ILE A 63 6.00 -11.52 4.94
CA ILE A 63 4.83 -10.86 4.33
C ILE A 63 4.44 -11.40 2.96
N ALA A 64 5.41 -11.91 2.18
CA ALA A 64 5.22 -12.32 0.79
C ALA A 64 6.00 -13.61 0.50
N LYS A 65 5.96 -14.51 1.49
CA LYS A 65 6.76 -15.74 1.51
C LYS A 65 6.41 -16.64 0.32
N SER A 66 5.13 -16.73 -0.04
CA SER A 66 4.65 -17.61 -1.12
C SER A 66 5.12 -17.13 -2.49
N PHE A 67 5.33 -15.82 -2.64
CA PHE A 67 5.90 -15.21 -3.85
C PHE A 67 7.42 -15.25 -3.92
N LYS A 68 8.09 -15.74 -2.86
CA LYS A 68 9.55 -15.67 -2.70
C LYS A 68 10.08 -14.24 -2.85
N TRP A 69 9.26 -13.26 -2.45
CA TRP A 69 9.63 -11.86 -2.51
C TRP A 69 10.30 -11.48 -1.20
N ASP A 70 11.63 -11.53 -1.15
CA ASP A 70 12.40 -11.30 0.07
C ASP A 70 12.74 -9.82 0.28
N ARG A 71 13.19 -9.46 1.48
CA ARG A 71 13.55 -8.10 1.87
C ARG A 71 14.70 -7.55 1.04
N ARG A 72 15.65 -8.39 0.61
CA ARG A 72 16.77 -7.96 -0.23
C ARG A 72 16.27 -7.54 -1.61
N GLN A 73 15.33 -8.29 -2.19
CA GLN A 73 14.69 -7.95 -3.46
C GLN A 73 13.88 -6.66 -3.31
N ARG A 74 13.08 -6.50 -2.24
CA ARG A 74 12.36 -5.26 -1.94
C ARG A 74 13.29 -4.05 -1.78
N PHE A 75 14.43 -4.25 -1.12
CA PHE A 75 15.46 -3.22 -0.98
C PHE A 75 16.04 -2.81 -2.34
N ARG A 76 16.43 -3.78 -3.18
CA ARG A 76 16.92 -3.49 -4.55
C ARG A 76 15.87 -2.79 -5.40
N MET A 77 14.60 -3.20 -5.29
CA MET A 77 13.49 -2.55 -5.97
C MET A 77 13.36 -1.08 -5.58
N ARG A 78 13.52 -0.77 -4.30
CA ARG A 78 13.58 0.63 -3.83
C ARG A 78 14.74 1.39 -4.48
N GLU A 79 15.94 0.80 -4.54
CA GLU A 79 17.10 1.44 -5.17
C GLU A 79 16.89 1.73 -6.67
N THR A 80 16.26 0.80 -7.41
CA THR A 80 16.00 1.01 -8.85
C THR A 80 14.98 2.13 -9.08
N VAL A 81 13.91 2.19 -8.29
CA VAL A 81 12.93 3.28 -8.41
C VAL A 81 13.52 4.61 -7.95
N GLU A 82 14.34 4.63 -6.90
CA GLU A 82 14.99 5.86 -6.43
C GLU A 82 15.91 6.47 -7.50
N LYS A 83 16.63 5.62 -8.25
CA LYS A 83 17.59 6.02 -9.30
C LYS A 83 16.93 6.29 -10.65
N GLY A 84 15.96 5.48 -11.04
CA GLY A 84 15.44 5.45 -12.41
C GLY A 84 13.94 5.71 -12.56
N GLY A 85 13.17 5.73 -11.49
CA GLY A 85 11.70 5.85 -11.56
C GLY A 85 10.99 4.60 -12.08
N TYR A 86 11.65 3.44 -12.05
CA TYR A 86 11.07 2.17 -12.47
C TYR A 86 11.53 1.00 -11.58
N LEU A 87 10.69 -0.02 -11.46
CA LEU A 87 11.06 -1.31 -10.89
C LEU A 87 11.35 -2.32 -12.00
N VAL A 88 12.20 -3.31 -11.68
CA VAL A 88 12.47 -4.47 -12.54
C VAL A 88 11.68 -5.65 -11.98
N ASP A 89 10.69 -6.12 -12.74
CA ASP A 89 9.76 -7.18 -12.37
C ASP A 89 10.21 -8.56 -12.87
N SER A 90 11.40 -8.98 -12.45
CA SER A 90 12.01 -10.25 -12.86
C SER A 90 11.15 -11.50 -12.51
N ASN A 91 10.27 -11.35 -11.54
CA ASN A 91 9.45 -12.39 -10.93
C ASN A 91 7.98 -12.28 -11.36
N GLN A 92 7.67 -11.35 -12.26
CA GLN A 92 6.37 -11.17 -12.90
C GLN A 92 5.23 -10.90 -11.90
N LEU A 93 5.53 -10.23 -10.79
CA LEU A 93 4.55 -9.86 -9.77
C LEU A 93 3.66 -8.69 -10.23
N PHE A 94 4.15 -7.85 -11.14
CA PHE A 94 3.54 -6.59 -11.57
C PHE A 94 3.19 -6.57 -13.08
N LYS A 95 3.16 -7.73 -13.75
CA LYS A 95 3.02 -7.79 -15.23
C LYS A 95 1.62 -7.52 -15.78
N SER A 96 0.54 -7.76 -15.04
CA SER A 96 -0.81 -7.76 -15.63
C SER A 96 -1.89 -7.07 -14.80
N ASP A 97 -1.90 -7.28 -13.48
CA ASP A 97 -2.93 -6.70 -12.60
C ASP A 97 -2.30 -6.33 -11.26
N TYR A 98 -1.97 -5.05 -11.11
CA TYR A 98 -1.40 -4.51 -9.89
C TYR A 98 -1.86 -3.07 -9.64
N ILE A 99 -1.86 -2.70 -8.36
CA ILE A 99 -2.00 -1.34 -7.88
C ILE A 99 -0.74 -1.03 -7.07
N PHE A 100 -0.05 0.06 -7.42
CA PHE A 100 1.08 0.57 -6.64
C PHE A 100 0.82 2.03 -6.27
N LYS A 101 0.37 2.27 -5.05
CA LYS A 101 0.07 3.58 -4.46
C LYS A 101 0.82 3.74 -3.12
N ASN A 102 0.97 4.97 -2.64
CA ASN A 102 1.71 5.25 -1.40
C ASN A 102 1.15 4.53 -0.15
N ASN A 103 -0.16 4.30 -0.14
CA ASN A 103 -0.88 3.68 0.97
C ASN A 103 -1.41 2.27 0.66
N HIS A 104 -1.21 1.78 -0.56
CA HIS A 104 -1.84 0.56 -1.02
C HIS A 104 -1.04 -0.10 -2.13
N LEU A 105 -0.67 -1.35 -1.92
CA LEU A 105 -0.05 -2.21 -2.90
C LEU A 105 -0.91 -3.47 -3.03
N ASP A 106 -1.37 -3.77 -4.23
CA ASP A 106 -2.10 -5.00 -4.54
C ASP A 106 -1.49 -5.59 -5.81
N PHE A 107 -1.31 -6.90 -5.85
CA PHE A 107 -1.04 -7.60 -7.10
C PHE A 107 -1.68 -8.98 -7.11
N ASN A 108 -2.08 -9.39 -8.31
CA ASN A 108 -2.64 -10.70 -8.56
C ASN A 108 -1.79 -11.45 -9.58
N THR A 109 -1.46 -12.70 -9.26
CA THR A 109 -0.70 -13.61 -10.11
C THR A 109 -1.40 -14.96 -10.17
N PRO A 110 -1.05 -15.84 -11.14
CA PRO A 110 -1.54 -17.22 -11.13
C PRO A 110 -1.20 -18.01 -9.86
N LYS A 111 -0.24 -17.55 -9.04
CA LYS A 111 0.17 -18.19 -7.78
C LYS A 111 -0.64 -17.72 -6.58
N GLY A 112 -1.37 -16.62 -6.71
CA GLY A 112 -2.07 -15.99 -5.61
C GLY A 112 -2.13 -14.47 -5.69
N LYS A 113 -2.75 -13.90 -4.66
CA LYS A 113 -2.94 -12.46 -4.45
C LYS A 113 -2.08 -11.98 -3.29
N PHE A 114 -1.54 -10.78 -3.40
CA PHE A 114 -0.91 -10.05 -2.31
C PHE A 114 -1.56 -8.68 -2.16
N LEU A 115 -1.82 -8.31 -0.92
CA LEU A 115 -2.31 -7.00 -0.53
C LEU A 115 -1.42 -6.46 0.59
N LEU A 116 -1.07 -5.19 0.52
CA LEU A 116 -0.51 -4.40 1.59
C LEU A 116 -1.25 -3.06 1.62
N THR A 117 -1.73 -2.69 2.79
CA THR A 117 -2.33 -1.38 3.04
C THR A 117 -1.65 -0.71 4.22
N THR A 118 -1.55 0.62 4.18
CA THR A 118 -0.88 1.42 5.20
C THR A 118 -1.84 2.46 5.77
N TYR A 119 -1.77 2.62 7.09
CA TYR A 119 -2.53 3.61 7.86
C TYR A 119 -1.54 4.52 8.57
N GLN A 120 -1.52 5.79 8.19
CA GLN A 120 -0.57 6.75 8.73
C GLN A 120 -1.06 7.28 10.09
N ILE A 121 -0.26 7.09 11.14
CA ILE A 121 -0.48 7.72 12.44
C ILE A 121 0.04 9.16 12.39
N ARG A 122 1.28 9.32 11.90
CA ARG A 122 1.99 10.59 11.66
C ARG A 122 3.14 10.36 10.70
N ASP A 123 3.87 11.40 10.33
CA ASP A 123 5.02 11.30 9.42
C ASP A 123 6.03 10.25 9.90
N GLY A 124 6.32 9.27 9.01
CA GLY A 124 7.26 8.20 9.31
C GLY A 124 6.77 7.16 10.32
N HIS A 125 5.48 7.17 10.68
CA HIS A 125 4.86 6.24 11.62
C HIS A 125 3.57 5.65 11.03
N TYR A 126 3.61 4.36 10.75
CA TYR A 126 2.56 3.66 10.03
C TYR A 126 2.16 2.37 10.74
N VAL A 127 0.88 2.02 10.59
CA VAL A 127 0.41 0.66 10.78
C VAL A 127 0.20 0.04 9.41
N ILE A 128 0.68 -1.20 9.24
CA ILE A 128 0.67 -1.94 7.99
C ILE A 128 -0.16 -3.19 8.19
N LEU A 129 -1.07 -3.48 7.27
CA LEU A 129 -1.76 -4.75 7.17
C LEU A 129 -1.37 -5.40 5.85
N THR A 130 -0.89 -6.63 5.90
CA THR A 130 -0.59 -7.43 4.70
C THR A 130 -1.45 -8.67 4.66
N VAL A 131 -1.97 -9.00 3.48
CA VAL A 131 -2.73 -10.22 3.21
C VAL A 131 -2.10 -10.93 2.03
N GLU A 132 -1.65 -12.16 2.24
CA GLU A 132 -1.16 -13.05 1.18
C GLU A 132 -2.15 -14.21 1.05
N THR A 133 -2.72 -14.41 -0.14
CA THR A 133 -3.54 -15.57 -0.47
C THR A 133 -2.82 -16.40 -1.52
N ALA A 134 -2.40 -17.61 -1.17
CA ALA A 134 -1.73 -18.56 -2.09
C ALA A 134 -2.22 -19.98 -1.83
N ASN A 135 -2.54 -20.74 -2.89
CA ASN A 135 -3.04 -22.12 -2.80
C ASN A 135 -4.25 -22.27 -1.83
N ALA A 136 -5.20 -21.33 -1.88
CA ALA A 136 -6.35 -21.24 -0.96
C ALA A 136 -6.03 -21.04 0.52
N LEU A 137 -4.76 -20.81 0.88
CA LEU A 137 -4.35 -20.40 2.22
C LEU A 137 -4.21 -18.89 2.25
N GLN A 138 -4.82 -18.27 3.25
CA GLN A 138 -4.68 -16.85 3.52
C GLN A 138 -3.81 -16.63 4.76
N THR A 139 -2.81 -15.77 4.64
CA THR A 139 -1.97 -15.32 5.75
C THR A 139 -2.14 -13.81 5.90
N VAL A 140 -2.42 -13.37 7.12
CA VAL A 140 -2.61 -11.96 7.44
C VAL A 140 -1.61 -11.56 8.51
N HIS A 141 -0.89 -10.47 8.28
CA HIS A 141 0.06 -9.92 9.26
C HIS A 141 -0.20 -8.43 9.48
N ALA A 142 0.11 -7.98 10.70
CA ALA A 142 0.01 -6.59 11.11
C ALA A 142 1.36 -6.12 11.65
N TYR A 143 1.84 -4.99 11.16
CA TYR A 143 3.12 -4.41 11.60
C TYR A 143 2.97 -2.94 11.95
N GLU A 144 3.74 -2.49 12.92
CA GLU A 144 4.03 -1.08 13.15
C GLU A 144 5.38 -0.74 12.53
N ILE A 145 5.42 0.34 11.76
CA ILE A 145 6.67 0.94 11.30
C ILE A 145 6.87 2.24 12.05
N TYR A 146 7.95 2.30 12.82
CA TYR A 146 8.37 3.49 13.56
C TYR A 146 9.89 3.56 13.63
N ARG A 147 10.46 4.75 13.40
CA ARG A 147 11.93 5.00 13.46
C ARG A 147 12.76 4.00 12.65
N SER A 148 12.33 3.70 11.42
CA SER A 148 13.00 2.76 10.51
C SER A 148 13.09 1.32 11.03
N SER A 149 12.22 0.95 11.96
CA SER A 149 12.05 -0.42 12.44
C SER A 149 10.65 -0.93 12.14
N SER A 150 10.50 -2.24 12.00
CA SER A 150 9.22 -2.93 11.84
C SER A 150 9.01 -3.82 13.06
N ILE A 151 7.88 -3.68 13.72
CA ILE A 151 7.47 -4.46 14.89
C ILE A 151 6.20 -5.21 14.52
N ASP A 152 6.12 -6.51 14.82
CA ASP A 152 4.88 -7.28 14.66
C ASP A 152 3.90 -6.84 15.75
N LEU A 153 2.73 -6.33 15.34
CA LEU A 153 1.67 -5.93 16.27
C LEU A 153 0.76 -7.11 16.65
N GLY A 154 0.75 -8.18 15.87
CA GLY A 154 -0.27 -9.21 15.98
C GLY A 154 -1.64 -8.73 15.50
N LEU A 155 -2.35 -9.61 14.79
CA LEU A 155 -3.62 -9.27 14.16
C LEU A 155 -4.72 -8.94 15.19
N THR A 156 -4.71 -9.62 16.33
CA THR A 156 -5.68 -9.42 17.41
C THR A 156 -5.54 -8.05 18.08
N GLU A 157 -4.31 -7.52 18.19
CA GLU A 157 -4.12 -6.17 18.76
C GLU A 157 -4.67 -5.11 17.81
N LEU A 158 -4.51 -5.31 16.50
CA LEU A 158 -4.94 -4.35 15.49
C LEU A 158 -6.46 -4.41 15.20
N LEU A 159 -7.01 -5.61 15.01
CA LEU A 159 -8.39 -5.82 14.55
C LEU A 159 -9.31 -6.40 15.63
N GLY A 160 -8.78 -6.71 16.81
CA GLY A 160 -9.50 -7.50 17.81
C GLY A 160 -9.82 -8.91 17.30
N LYS A 161 -10.86 -9.52 17.86
CA LYS A 161 -11.43 -10.78 17.37
C LYS A 161 -12.44 -10.50 16.25
N TYR A 162 -11.99 -9.89 15.15
CA TYR A 162 -12.85 -9.39 14.07
C TYR A 162 -13.81 -10.45 13.51
N SER A 163 -13.36 -11.71 13.41
CA SER A 163 -14.22 -12.81 12.94
C SER A 163 -15.48 -13.00 13.81
N LEU A 164 -15.37 -12.81 15.12
CA LEU A 164 -16.50 -12.91 16.04
C LEU A 164 -17.46 -11.71 15.94
N MET A 165 -17.01 -10.58 15.38
CA MET A 165 -17.87 -9.40 15.24
C MET A 165 -19.06 -9.67 14.33
N PHE A 166 -18.88 -10.53 13.32
CA PHE A 166 -19.95 -10.93 12.41
C PHE A 166 -21.09 -11.68 13.09
N MET A 167 -20.90 -12.25 14.28
CA MET A 167 -21.90 -13.11 14.93
C MET A 167 -23.01 -12.32 15.62
N ASN A 168 -24.24 -12.82 15.53
CA ASN A 168 -25.36 -12.36 16.35
C ASN A 168 -25.08 -12.61 17.84
N ASP A 169 -24.68 -13.84 18.16
CA ASP A 169 -24.30 -14.28 19.50
C ASP A 169 -23.01 -15.12 19.45
N PRO A 170 -21.86 -14.57 19.93
CA PRO A 170 -20.58 -15.28 19.92
C PRO A 170 -20.49 -16.44 20.93
N SER A 171 -21.51 -16.66 21.77
CA SER A 171 -21.58 -17.80 22.67
C SER A 171 -22.29 -19.02 22.07
N ASN A 172 -23.02 -18.84 20.96
CA ASN A 172 -23.76 -19.90 20.30
C ASN A 172 -22.84 -20.86 19.52
N GLN A 173 -22.57 -22.03 20.11
CA GLN A 173 -21.69 -23.06 19.53
C GLN A 173 -22.14 -23.55 18.16
N SER A 174 -23.44 -23.65 17.91
CA SER A 174 -23.97 -24.07 16.60
C SER A 174 -23.62 -23.05 15.50
N CYS A 175 -23.60 -21.75 15.83
CA CYS A 175 -23.22 -20.71 14.89
C CYS A 175 -21.70 -20.54 14.76
N LEU A 176 -20.93 -20.84 15.82
CA LEU A 176 -19.45 -20.78 15.76
C LEU A 176 -18.87 -21.72 14.70
N GLY A 177 -19.54 -22.85 14.43
CA GLY A 177 -19.13 -23.78 13.37
C GLY A 177 -19.09 -23.15 11.96
N LEU A 178 -19.85 -22.07 11.70
CA LEU A 178 -19.74 -21.33 10.44
C LEU A 178 -18.39 -20.62 10.30
N LEU A 179 -17.81 -20.14 11.40
CA LEU A 179 -16.53 -19.42 11.35
C LEU A 179 -15.31 -20.34 11.49
N TYR A 180 -15.45 -21.51 12.11
CA TYR A 180 -14.32 -22.40 12.38
C TYR A 180 -14.30 -23.65 11.52
N ASP A 181 -15.45 -24.30 11.29
CA ASP A 181 -15.48 -25.61 10.64
C ASP A 181 -15.51 -25.50 9.12
N ARG A 182 -16.02 -24.38 8.62
CA ARG A 182 -16.25 -24.15 7.18
C ARG A 182 -15.19 -23.27 6.52
N ASN A 183 -14.15 -22.87 7.25
CA ASN A 183 -13.03 -22.05 6.78
C ASN A 183 -13.51 -20.84 5.95
N PRO A 184 -14.15 -19.85 6.59
CA PRO A 184 -14.57 -18.63 5.91
C PRO A 184 -13.40 -17.98 5.18
N ILE A 185 -13.66 -17.51 3.97
CA ILE A 185 -12.69 -16.75 3.18
C ILE A 185 -12.96 -15.28 3.46
N PHE A 186 -11.97 -14.59 4.03
CA PHE A 186 -12.06 -13.17 4.34
C PHE A 186 -11.38 -12.34 3.25
N ASP A 187 -12.14 -11.48 2.59
CA ASP A 187 -11.60 -10.48 1.67
C ASP A 187 -11.36 -9.17 2.41
N PHE A 188 -10.11 -8.74 2.43
CA PHE A 188 -9.71 -7.45 3.01
C PHE A 188 -9.68 -6.41 1.91
N ILE A 189 -10.48 -5.36 2.07
CA ILE A 189 -10.70 -4.33 1.06
C ILE A 189 -10.36 -2.97 1.72
N PRO A 190 -9.19 -2.39 1.41
CA PRO A 190 -8.87 -1.04 1.86
C PRO A 190 -9.89 -0.04 1.31
N GLY A 191 -10.40 0.81 2.19
CA GLY A 191 -11.34 1.87 1.86
C GLY A 191 -10.70 3.26 1.94
N GLU A 192 -11.50 4.26 1.58
CA GLU A 192 -11.14 5.67 1.80
C GLU A 192 -11.21 6.05 3.28
N ASP A 193 -10.57 7.15 3.63
CA ASP A 193 -10.52 7.71 5.00
C ASP A 193 -10.08 6.69 6.06
N ASP A 194 -8.99 5.96 5.86
CA ASP A 194 -8.51 4.96 6.84
C ASP A 194 -9.53 3.87 7.21
N ARG A 195 -10.46 3.55 6.31
CA ARG A 195 -11.37 2.43 6.48
C ARG A 195 -10.77 1.14 5.97
N LEU A 196 -11.15 0.05 6.62
CA LEU A 196 -10.92 -1.31 6.18
C LEU A 196 -12.26 -2.03 6.14
N LYS A 197 -12.59 -2.61 5.00
CA LYS A 197 -13.71 -3.54 4.91
C LYS A 197 -13.17 -4.97 4.95
N ILE A 198 -13.87 -5.84 5.65
CA ILE A 198 -13.60 -7.28 5.69
C ILE A 198 -14.90 -7.98 5.26
N LYS A 199 -14.88 -8.68 4.13
CA LYS A 199 -16.03 -9.42 3.60
C LYS A 199 -15.82 -10.92 3.82
N ILE A 200 -16.85 -11.64 4.25
CA ILE A 200 -16.86 -13.10 4.17
C ILE A 200 -17.46 -13.49 2.83
N THR A 201 -16.67 -14.09 1.94
CA THR A 201 -17.07 -14.26 0.53
C THR A 201 -17.92 -15.51 0.27
N ASN A 202 -17.94 -16.46 1.20
CA ASN A 202 -18.68 -17.71 1.09
C ASN A 202 -19.98 -17.74 1.91
N TYR A 203 -20.42 -16.59 2.43
CA TYR A 203 -21.70 -16.45 3.13
C TYR A 203 -22.54 -15.29 2.59
N ASP A 204 -23.84 -15.54 2.52
CA ASP A 204 -24.90 -14.60 2.17
C ASP A 204 -26.00 -14.65 3.24
N GLU A 205 -26.99 -13.78 3.13
CA GLU A 205 -28.05 -13.70 4.14
C GLU A 205 -28.83 -15.01 4.25
N ASP A 206 -29.06 -15.70 3.14
CA ASP A 206 -29.87 -16.91 3.09
C ASP A 206 -29.20 -18.09 3.79
N ASN A 207 -27.88 -18.25 3.60
CA ASN A 207 -27.13 -19.39 4.08
C ASN A 207 -26.51 -19.21 5.49
N ALA A 208 -26.54 -17.98 6.02
CA ALA A 208 -26.03 -17.64 7.35
C ALA A 208 -27.08 -16.98 8.27
N LYS A 209 -28.35 -17.02 7.85
CA LYS A 209 -29.50 -16.46 8.57
C LYS A 209 -29.54 -16.92 10.04
N GLY A 210 -29.72 -15.96 10.94
CA GLY A 210 -29.80 -16.22 12.37
C GLY A 210 -28.45 -16.37 13.08
N CYS A 211 -27.37 -16.68 12.36
CA CYS A 211 -26.03 -16.76 12.95
C CYS A 211 -25.20 -15.50 12.77
N LEU A 212 -25.24 -14.89 11.58
CA LEU A 212 -24.46 -13.68 11.28
C LEU A 212 -25.36 -12.42 11.24
N LYS A 213 -24.77 -11.27 11.57
CA LYS A 213 -25.35 -9.92 11.45
C LYS A 213 -25.22 -9.35 10.04
N GLY A 214 -24.32 -9.91 9.26
CA GLY A 214 -23.92 -9.46 7.93
C GLY A 214 -22.69 -10.23 7.47
N ASN A 215 -22.31 -10.08 6.21
CA ASN A 215 -21.07 -10.63 5.64
C ASN A 215 -20.02 -9.56 5.37
N LEU A 216 -20.34 -8.26 5.52
CA LEU A 216 -19.42 -7.15 5.33
C LEU A 216 -19.23 -6.36 6.64
N LEU A 217 -18.02 -6.40 7.20
CA LEU A 217 -17.60 -5.64 8.37
C LEU A 217 -16.83 -4.40 7.90
N THR A 218 -17.27 -3.21 8.31
CA THR A 218 -16.53 -1.96 8.09
C THR A 218 -15.88 -1.50 9.38
N LEU A 219 -14.57 -1.28 9.31
CA LEU A 219 -13.74 -0.83 10.41
C LEU A 219 -13.12 0.53 10.06
N LYS A 220 -12.92 1.38 11.07
CA LYS A 220 -12.21 2.65 10.97
C LYS A 220 -10.95 2.63 11.81
N PHE A 221 -9.82 2.99 11.23
CA PHE A 221 -8.57 3.09 11.97
C PHE A 221 -8.61 4.27 12.95
N ASN A 222 -8.37 4.00 14.24
CA ASN A 222 -8.23 5.05 15.24
C ASN A 222 -6.74 5.45 15.36
N ARG A 223 -6.35 6.58 14.75
CA ARG A 223 -4.96 7.07 14.77
C ARG A 223 -4.41 7.38 16.17
N ILE A 224 -5.27 7.54 17.18
CA ILE A 224 -4.86 7.87 18.55
C ILE A 224 -4.66 6.59 19.36
N LYS A 225 -5.61 5.66 19.30
CA LYS A 225 -5.57 4.43 20.09
C LYS A 225 -4.76 3.33 19.39
N MET A 226 -4.66 3.38 18.06
CA MET A 226 -4.11 2.41 17.11
C MET A 226 -4.99 1.21 16.67
N PRO A 227 -5.90 0.59 17.45
CA PRO A 227 -6.73 -0.46 16.88
C PRO A 227 -7.79 0.14 15.97
N PHE A 228 -8.30 -0.71 15.09
CA PHE A 228 -9.52 -0.45 14.35
C PHE A 228 -10.73 -0.48 15.28
N GLU A 229 -11.65 0.45 15.07
CA GLU A 229 -12.96 0.47 15.72
C GLU A 229 -14.04 0.07 14.70
N MET A 230 -15.02 -0.72 15.13
CA MET A 230 -16.14 -1.14 14.29
C MET A 230 -17.05 0.06 13.97
N GLU A 231 -17.32 0.29 12.68
CA GLU A 231 -18.33 1.26 12.24
C GLU A 231 -19.67 0.58 11.96
N SER A 232 -19.66 -0.51 11.17
CA SER A 232 -20.90 -1.19 10.77
C SER A 232 -20.67 -2.66 10.38
N ILE A 233 -21.77 -3.40 10.37
CA ILE A 233 -21.86 -4.74 9.77
C ILE A 233 -23.13 -4.77 8.92
N THR A 234 -23.00 -5.15 7.66
CA THR A 234 -24.11 -5.19 6.70
C THR A 234 -24.05 -6.46 5.84
N TRP A 235 -25.17 -6.76 5.18
CA TRP A 235 -25.17 -7.71 4.06
C TRP A 235 -24.77 -6.98 2.78
N GLU A 236 -23.89 -7.62 2.01
CA GLU A 236 -23.53 -7.22 0.66
C GLU A 236 -23.62 -8.47 -0.23
N ASP A 237 -24.40 -8.35 -1.29
CA ASP A 237 -24.62 -9.42 -2.28
C ASP A 237 -23.31 -9.86 -2.97
#